data_AF-A0A9W8QWT6-F1
#
_entry.id   AF-A0A9W8QWT6-F1
#
_cell.length_a   1.000
_cell.length_b   1.000
_cell.length_c   1.000
_cell.angle_alpha   90.00
_cell.angle_beta   90.00
_cell.angle_gamma   90.00
#
_symmetry.space_group_name_H-M   'P 1'
#
loop_
_entity.id
_entity.type
_entity.pdbx_description
1 polymer ?
#
loop_
_entity_poly.entity_id
_entity_poly.type
_entity_poly.pdbx_seq_one_letter_code
_entity_poly.pdbx_strand_id
1 'polypeptide(L)'
;MPSLTHYLTFLSAVGVGSVVADVNPNAQGACDDTHGGQDACGPNGSEAWLNTGLDGQGWNPPFLDINGLKHISLEDYYNGVGRSCRQYDQYFKSSGEKYNIDPAILAFLAMQESSCNADAGGPTPGLMQCEPRNCQNGKSSCQYPIQDNVDCGAHVLRAALDNAGGNAVRAIGSYNGWFIKGFGLNGGKGITVDYPCSAEGRGNGAPQNLDYLHETLNGWFQGLDVYGSDAGKVGGIYGCSGNCNNGDKC
;
A
#
# COMPACT_ATOMS: atom_id res chain seq x y z
N MET A 1 65.53 27.12 26.43
CA MET A 1 64.86 26.63 25.21
C MET A 1 63.73 25.71 25.64
N PRO A 2 62.46 26.17 25.71
CA PRO A 2 61.35 25.30 26.03
C PRO A 2 60.75 24.72 24.74
N SER A 3 60.59 23.39 24.75
CA SER A 3 60.01 22.58 23.68
C SER A 3 58.49 22.81 23.60
N LEU A 4 58.01 23.29 22.45
CA LEU A 4 56.58 23.41 22.14
C LEU A 4 56.00 22.05 21.73
N THR A 5 55.22 21.44 22.62
CA THR A 5 54.37 20.29 22.32
C THR A 5 53.21 20.74 21.43
N HIS A 6 53.22 20.34 20.15
CA HIS A 6 52.09 20.53 19.23
C HIS A 6 51.02 19.48 19.52
N TYR A 7 49.85 19.93 20.01
CA TYR A 7 48.63 19.13 19.98
C TYR A 7 48.08 19.12 18.56
N LEU A 8 48.14 17.96 17.89
CA LEU A 8 47.37 17.71 16.67
C LEU A 8 45.90 17.49 17.07
N THR A 9 45.06 18.49 16.86
CA THR A 9 43.60 18.35 16.89
C THR A 9 43.18 17.63 15.62
N PHE A 10 42.82 16.34 15.72
CA PHE A 10 42.10 15.65 14.65
C PHE A 10 40.69 16.23 14.56
N LEU A 11 40.45 17.10 13.56
CA LEU A 11 39.09 17.38 13.13
C LEU A 11 38.58 16.14 12.37
N SER A 12 37.74 15.35 13.04
CA SER A 12 36.89 14.38 12.35
C SER A 12 35.92 15.16 11.46
N ALA A 13 36.15 15.14 10.16
CA ALA A 13 35.17 15.58 9.19
C ALA A 13 33.96 14.64 9.31
N VAL A 14 32.88 15.11 9.96
CA VAL A 14 31.56 14.51 9.83
C VAL A 14 31.18 14.72 8.38
N GLY A 15 31.33 13.67 7.57
CA GLY A 15 30.73 13.62 6.25
C GLY A 15 29.23 13.78 6.44
N VAL A 16 28.71 14.97 6.13
CA VAL A 16 27.29 15.15 5.88
C VAL A 16 27.02 14.34 4.63
N GLY A 17 26.67 13.07 4.80
CA GLY A 17 26.14 12.26 3.73
C GLY A 17 24.96 13.02 3.17
N SER A 18 25.09 13.49 1.94
CA SER A 18 23.95 14.03 1.21
C SER A 18 22.90 12.94 1.19
N VAL A 19 21.80 13.13 1.93
CA VAL A 19 20.59 12.36 1.73
C VAL A 19 20.15 12.65 0.30
N VAL A 20 20.52 11.77 -0.62
CA VAL A 20 19.93 11.77 -1.95
C VAL A 20 18.43 11.58 -1.69
N ALA A 21 17.62 12.50 -2.20
CA ALA A 21 16.17 12.38 -2.21
C ALA A 21 15.78 10.92 -2.55
N ASP A 22 15.19 10.18 -1.60
CA ASP A 22 14.92 8.73 -1.74
C ASP A 22 13.56 8.49 -2.43
N VAL A 23 13.20 9.39 -3.35
CA VAL A 23 12.01 9.26 -4.19
C VAL A 23 12.24 8.26 -5.32
N ASN A 24 11.16 7.64 -5.76
CA ASN A 24 11.15 6.79 -6.94
C ASN A 24 11.30 7.68 -8.20
N PRO A 25 12.37 7.51 -9.01
CA PRO A 25 12.62 8.37 -10.16
C PRO A 25 11.57 8.23 -11.27
N ASN A 26 10.78 7.16 -11.25
CA ASN A 26 9.70 6.92 -12.20
C ASN A 26 8.33 7.41 -11.69
N ALA A 27 8.27 7.91 -10.46
CA ALA A 27 7.04 8.40 -9.86
C ALA A 27 6.87 9.91 -10.05
N GLN A 28 5.76 10.32 -10.66
CA GLN A 28 5.49 11.74 -10.89
C GLN A 28 4.89 12.38 -9.64
N GLY A 29 5.31 13.61 -9.36
CA GLY A 29 4.88 14.33 -8.16
C GLY A 29 5.37 13.70 -6.84
N ALA A 30 6.38 12.82 -6.89
CA ALA A 30 6.97 12.25 -5.69
C ALA A 30 7.66 13.32 -4.83
N CYS A 31 7.65 13.12 -3.52
CA CYS A 31 8.34 13.96 -2.55
C CYS A 31 9.00 13.09 -1.48
N ASP A 32 10.06 13.61 -0.85
CA ASP A 32 10.87 12.85 0.11
C ASP A 32 10.06 12.46 1.36
N ASP A 33 9.38 13.43 1.96
CA ASP A 33 8.54 13.22 3.13
C ASP A 33 7.08 13.10 2.73
N THR A 34 6.45 12.00 3.12
CA THR A 34 5.02 11.81 2.91
C THR A 34 4.23 12.89 3.64
N HIS A 35 3.31 13.52 2.91
CA HIS A 35 2.30 14.40 3.48
C HIS A 35 0.98 14.27 2.72
N GLY A 36 -0.11 14.59 3.40
CA GLY A 36 -1.48 14.50 2.91
C GLY A 36 -2.06 15.84 2.46
N GLY A 37 -3.38 15.87 2.26
CA GLY A 37 -4.12 17.05 1.81
C GLY A 37 -4.11 17.23 0.29
N GLN A 38 -4.39 18.45 -0.17
CA GLN A 38 -4.64 18.75 -1.60
C GLN A 38 -3.48 18.36 -2.54
N ASP A 39 -2.26 18.47 -2.05
CA ASP A 39 -1.02 18.16 -2.80
C ASP A 39 -0.36 16.88 -2.26
N ALA A 40 -1.14 15.94 -1.71
CA ALA A 40 -0.64 14.73 -1.08
C ALA A 40 0.40 14.00 -1.95
N CYS A 41 1.55 13.69 -1.37
CA CYS A 41 2.62 12.97 -2.04
C CYS A 41 3.49 12.18 -1.08
N GLY A 42 4.31 11.30 -1.62
CA GLY A 42 5.41 10.66 -0.91
C GLY A 42 6.40 10.04 -1.90
N PRO A 43 7.29 9.15 -1.44
CA PRO A 43 8.39 8.62 -2.24
C PRO A 43 7.95 7.87 -3.50
N ASN A 44 6.72 7.34 -3.54
CA ASN A 44 6.17 6.61 -4.68
C ASN A 44 5.19 7.43 -5.54
N GLY A 45 5.20 8.76 -5.41
CA GLY A 45 4.44 9.68 -6.27
C GLY A 45 3.37 10.47 -5.53
N SER A 46 2.75 11.43 -6.23
CA SER A 46 1.60 12.15 -5.70
C SER A 46 0.33 11.30 -5.76
N GLU A 47 -0.58 11.52 -4.82
CA GLU A 47 -1.91 10.89 -4.85
C GLU A 47 -2.63 11.19 -6.16
N ALA A 48 -2.63 12.45 -6.61
CA ALA A 48 -3.24 12.86 -7.87
C ALA A 48 -2.71 12.04 -9.08
N TRP A 49 -1.42 11.70 -9.06
CA TRP A 49 -0.83 10.87 -10.10
C TRP A 49 -1.22 9.39 -9.97
N LEU A 50 -1.16 8.82 -8.76
CA LEU A 50 -1.61 7.45 -8.48
C LEU A 50 -3.09 7.24 -8.85
N ASN A 51 -3.90 8.28 -8.64
CA ASN A 51 -5.35 8.32 -8.88
C ASN A 51 -5.73 8.89 -10.26
N THR A 52 -4.79 8.93 -11.21
CA THR A 52 -5.05 9.44 -12.56
C THR A 52 -6.33 8.86 -13.16
N GLY A 53 -7.28 9.73 -13.50
CA GLY A 53 -8.53 9.37 -14.18
C GLY A 53 -9.77 9.16 -13.30
N LEU A 54 -9.63 9.15 -11.96
CA LEU A 54 -10.77 8.94 -11.05
C LEU A 54 -11.89 9.99 -11.24
N ASP A 55 -11.55 11.24 -11.55
CA ASP A 55 -12.52 12.33 -11.77
C ASP A 55 -13.13 12.35 -13.19
N GLY A 56 -12.77 11.39 -14.06
CA GLY A 56 -13.10 11.41 -15.48
C GLY A 56 -13.75 10.12 -15.99
N GLN A 57 -13.05 9.45 -16.92
CA GLN A 57 -13.52 8.23 -17.60
C GLN A 57 -13.13 6.94 -16.87
N GLY A 58 -12.69 7.07 -15.63
CA GLY A 58 -12.23 5.99 -14.78
C GLY A 58 -10.72 5.91 -14.68
N TRP A 59 -10.28 5.24 -13.62
CA TRP A 59 -8.88 5.07 -13.27
C TRP A 59 -8.04 4.53 -14.43
N ASN A 60 -6.93 5.21 -14.68
CA ASN A 60 -5.89 4.86 -15.63
C ASN A 60 -4.56 4.80 -14.86
N PRO A 61 -4.23 3.66 -14.22
CA PRO A 61 -3.11 3.59 -13.31
C PRO A 61 -1.80 3.93 -14.02
N PRO A 62 -0.98 4.84 -13.46
CA PRO A 62 0.39 4.99 -13.94
C PRO A 62 1.17 3.70 -13.74
N PHE A 63 2.28 3.55 -14.46
CA PHE A 63 3.15 2.38 -14.33
C PHE A 63 4.23 2.63 -13.27
N LEU A 64 4.29 1.75 -12.28
CA LEU A 64 5.48 1.52 -11.45
C LEU A 64 5.78 0.03 -11.40
N ASP A 65 7.04 -0.33 -11.57
CA ASP A 65 7.51 -1.70 -11.32
C ASP A 65 7.46 -1.97 -9.82
N ILE A 66 6.91 -3.11 -9.41
CA ILE A 66 6.84 -3.51 -7.99
C ILE A 66 8.21 -3.55 -7.31
N ASN A 67 9.26 -3.94 -8.05
CA ASN A 67 10.63 -4.00 -7.53
C ASN A 67 11.31 -2.62 -7.48
N GLY A 68 10.68 -1.60 -8.09
CA GLY A 68 11.15 -0.22 -8.06
C GLY A 68 10.50 0.63 -6.98
N LEU A 69 9.55 0.08 -6.21
CA LEU A 69 8.88 0.81 -5.14
C LEU A 69 9.84 1.16 -4.01
N LYS A 70 9.73 2.38 -3.50
CA LYS A 70 10.46 2.83 -2.32
C LYS A 70 9.73 2.36 -1.08
N HIS A 71 10.42 1.71 -0.16
CA HIS A 71 9.89 1.33 1.13
C HIS A 71 11.02 1.09 2.13
N ILE A 72 10.69 1.18 3.42
CA ILE A 72 11.60 0.80 4.49
C ILE A 72 11.83 -0.71 4.53
N SER A 73 12.87 -1.15 5.25
CA SER A 73 13.12 -2.58 5.42
C SER A 73 12.02 -3.23 6.27
N LEU A 74 11.79 -4.52 6.06
CA LEU A 74 10.84 -5.28 6.88
C LEU A 74 11.21 -5.27 8.37
N GLU A 75 12.51 -5.27 8.69
CA GLU A 75 12.97 -5.22 10.08
C GLU A 75 12.69 -3.86 10.72
N ASP A 76 12.97 -2.76 10.02
CA ASP A 76 12.63 -1.41 10.50
C ASP A 76 11.12 -1.26 10.69
N TYR A 77 10.34 -1.80 9.76
CA TYR A 77 8.88 -1.82 9.86
C TYR A 77 8.41 -2.52 11.13
N TYR A 78 8.93 -3.72 11.42
CA TYR A 78 8.58 -4.44 12.65
C TYR A 78 9.06 -3.77 13.94
N ASN A 79 10.13 -3.00 13.88
CA ASN A 79 10.61 -2.20 15.02
C ASN A 79 9.78 -0.93 15.24
N GLY A 80 8.99 -0.51 14.25
CA GLY A 80 8.08 0.62 14.30
C GLY A 80 6.61 0.22 14.22
N VAL A 81 5.89 0.82 13.28
CA VAL A 81 4.43 0.70 13.13
C VAL A 81 3.97 -0.73 12.85
N GLY A 82 4.82 -1.54 12.21
CA GLY A 82 4.57 -2.94 11.86
C GLY A 82 4.69 -3.95 13.00
N ARG A 83 4.85 -3.51 14.25
CA ARG A 83 5.12 -4.40 15.39
C ARG A 83 4.12 -5.54 15.56
N SER A 84 2.82 -5.29 15.31
CA SER A 84 1.77 -6.31 15.39
C SER A 84 1.94 -7.42 14.34
N CYS A 85 2.53 -7.10 13.19
CA CYS A 85 2.75 -8.03 12.08
C CYS A 85 3.93 -8.98 12.31
N ARG A 86 4.88 -8.66 13.20
CA ARG A 86 6.11 -9.44 13.42
C ARG A 86 5.84 -10.92 13.72
N GLN A 87 4.77 -11.21 14.44
CA GLN A 87 4.38 -12.59 14.77
C GLN A 87 4.05 -13.47 13.54
N TYR A 88 3.83 -12.85 12.37
CA TYR A 88 3.50 -13.52 11.12
C TYR A 88 4.66 -13.56 10.11
N ASP A 89 5.86 -13.08 10.48
CA ASP A 89 7.04 -12.95 9.60
C ASP A 89 7.34 -14.24 8.81
N GLN A 90 7.30 -15.40 9.47
CA GLN A 90 7.54 -16.68 8.80
C GLN A 90 6.57 -16.95 7.64
N TYR A 91 5.31 -16.51 7.77
CA TYR A 91 4.29 -16.72 6.75
C TYR A 91 4.48 -15.74 5.58
N PHE A 92 4.87 -14.49 5.86
CA PHE A 92 5.22 -13.52 4.83
C PHE A 92 6.45 -13.96 4.04
N LYS A 93 7.49 -14.47 4.70
CA LYS A 93 8.69 -15.00 4.03
C LYS A 93 8.38 -16.21 3.17
N SER A 94 7.66 -17.19 3.72
CA SER A 94 7.24 -18.40 3.00
C SER A 94 6.40 -18.07 1.77
N SER A 95 5.39 -17.21 1.92
CA SER A 95 4.52 -16.81 0.79
C SER A 95 5.25 -15.91 -0.20
N GLY A 96 6.09 -15.00 0.29
CA GLY A 96 6.91 -14.13 -0.54
C GLY A 96 7.85 -14.92 -1.45
N GLU A 97 8.51 -15.95 -0.91
CA GLU A 97 9.31 -16.89 -1.71
C GLU A 97 8.44 -17.64 -2.74
N LYS A 98 7.32 -18.22 -2.29
CA LYS A 98 6.41 -19.01 -3.15
C LYS A 98 5.84 -18.22 -4.32
N TYR A 99 5.48 -16.95 -4.11
CA TYR A 99 4.83 -16.10 -5.10
C TYR A 99 5.77 -15.04 -5.70
N ASN A 100 7.06 -15.08 -5.37
CA ASN A 100 8.07 -14.11 -5.80
C ASN A 100 7.66 -12.65 -5.47
N ILE A 101 7.24 -12.41 -4.24
CA ILE A 101 6.84 -11.09 -3.72
C ILE A 101 7.74 -10.75 -2.54
N ASP A 102 8.19 -9.51 -2.44
CA ASP A 102 8.92 -9.05 -1.27
C ASP A 102 8.06 -9.26 0.01
N PRO A 103 8.54 -10.02 1.02
CA PRO A 103 7.82 -10.22 2.27
C PRO A 103 7.42 -8.91 2.97
N ALA A 104 8.17 -7.83 2.77
CA ALA A 104 7.83 -6.51 3.30
C ALA A 104 6.50 -6.01 2.75
N ILE A 105 6.28 -6.14 1.44
CA ILE A 105 5.03 -5.76 0.76
C ILE A 105 3.84 -6.53 1.34
N LEU A 106 3.99 -7.83 1.60
CA LEU A 106 2.92 -8.63 2.21
C LEU A 106 2.62 -8.17 3.64
N ALA A 107 3.64 -7.80 4.43
CA ALA A 107 3.43 -7.28 5.78
C ALA A 107 2.74 -5.90 5.77
N PHE A 108 3.11 -5.02 4.83
CA PHE A 108 2.46 -3.71 4.66
C PHE A 108 0.98 -3.87 4.27
N LEU A 109 0.68 -4.77 3.33
CA LEU A 109 -0.71 -5.07 2.95
C LEU A 109 -1.49 -5.69 4.11
N ALA A 110 -0.91 -6.63 4.87
CA ALA A 110 -1.58 -7.17 6.06
C ALA A 110 -1.97 -6.08 7.08
N MET A 111 -1.14 -5.04 7.21
CA MET A 111 -1.46 -3.90 8.05
C MET A 111 -2.59 -3.05 7.47
N GLN A 112 -2.53 -2.72 6.18
CA GLN A 112 -3.61 -1.96 5.53
C GLN A 112 -4.95 -2.72 5.61
N GLU A 113 -4.94 -4.02 5.39
CA GLU A 113 -6.16 -4.83 5.30
C GLU A 113 -6.78 -5.14 6.66
N SER A 114 -5.97 -5.40 7.69
CA SER A 114 -6.50 -5.88 8.97
C SER A 114 -5.83 -5.26 10.19
N SER A 115 -4.91 -4.31 10.03
CA SER A 115 -3.99 -3.87 11.08
C SER A 115 -3.19 -5.04 11.68
N CYS A 116 -2.90 -6.04 10.84
CA CYS A 116 -2.33 -7.32 11.23
C CYS A 116 -3.17 -8.08 12.28
N ASN A 117 -4.49 -8.07 12.12
CA ASN A 117 -5.43 -8.84 12.92
C ASN A 117 -5.91 -10.09 12.16
N ALA A 118 -5.39 -11.26 12.52
CA ALA A 118 -5.80 -12.52 11.91
C ALA A 118 -7.29 -12.91 12.15
N ASP A 119 -7.92 -12.33 13.17
CA ASP A 119 -9.33 -12.54 13.48
C ASP A 119 -10.26 -11.49 12.85
N ALA A 120 -9.73 -10.59 12.01
CA ALA A 120 -10.54 -9.62 11.29
C ALA A 120 -11.64 -10.32 10.49
N GLY A 121 -12.90 -9.97 10.77
CA GLY A 121 -14.09 -10.55 10.16
C GLY A 121 -14.44 -9.89 8.83
N GLY A 122 -15.72 -10.01 8.43
CA GLY A 122 -16.24 -9.40 7.20
C GLY A 122 -16.38 -10.39 6.04
N PRO A 123 -16.76 -9.90 4.85
CA PRO A 123 -16.94 -10.74 3.65
C PRO A 123 -15.62 -11.34 3.16
N THR A 124 -14.50 -10.72 3.49
CA THR A 124 -13.14 -11.11 3.15
C THR A 124 -12.32 -11.28 4.43
N PRO A 125 -12.35 -12.44 5.10
CA PRO A 125 -11.82 -12.56 6.45
C PRO A 125 -10.29 -12.72 6.54
N GLY A 126 -9.76 -12.43 7.72
CA GLY A 126 -8.39 -12.74 8.13
C GLY A 126 -7.36 -11.64 7.89
N LEU A 127 -6.11 -12.01 8.13
CA LEU A 127 -4.92 -11.16 8.12
C LEU A 127 -4.75 -10.34 6.83
N MET A 128 -5.01 -10.97 5.68
CA MET A 128 -4.88 -10.39 4.34
C MET A 128 -6.23 -10.00 3.73
N GLN A 129 -7.31 -10.06 4.52
CA GLN A 129 -8.70 -9.90 4.08
C GLN A 129 -8.97 -10.61 2.74
N CYS A 130 -8.80 -11.93 2.70
CA CYS A 130 -8.89 -12.66 1.43
C CYS A 130 -10.30 -13.17 1.15
N GLU A 131 -10.79 -12.92 -0.06
CA GLU A 131 -12.08 -13.46 -0.50
C GLU A 131 -12.02 -14.99 -0.66
N PRO A 132 -13.02 -15.74 -0.17
CA PRO A 132 -13.06 -17.20 -0.24
C PRO A 132 -12.77 -17.83 -1.60
N ARG A 133 -13.20 -17.20 -2.70
CA ARG A 133 -12.97 -17.73 -4.05
C ARG A 133 -11.49 -17.77 -4.46
N ASN A 134 -10.65 -17.00 -3.78
CA ASN A 134 -9.21 -16.92 -4.06
C ASN A 134 -8.40 -17.90 -3.19
N CYS A 135 -9.05 -18.67 -2.32
CA CYS A 135 -8.36 -19.61 -1.45
C CYS A 135 -7.65 -20.71 -2.25
N GLN A 136 -6.36 -20.86 -2.01
CA GLN A 136 -5.50 -21.83 -2.71
C GLN A 136 -5.52 -23.24 -2.07
N ASN A 137 -6.30 -23.41 -1.00
CA ASN A 137 -6.39 -24.65 -0.22
C ASN A 137 -7.58 -25.55 -0.64
N GLY A 138 -8.34 -25.16 -1.66
CA GLY A 138 -9.53 -25.89 -2.14
C GLY A 138 -10.71 -25.90 -1.17
N LYS A 139 -10.69 -25.05 -0.13
CA LYS A 139 -11.78 -24.90 0.85
C LYS A 139 -12.56 -23.61 0.60
N SER A 140 -13.72 -23.53 1.23
CA SER A 140 -14.57 -22.33 1.22
C SER A 140 -14.07 -21.20 2.13
N SER A 141 -12.94 -21.38 2.80
CA SER A 141 -12.27 -20.35 3.59
C SER A 141 -10.79 -20.70 3.77
N CYS A 142 -9.99 -19.65 3.82
CA CYS A 142 -8.57 -19.67 4.07
C CYS A 142 -8.22 -18.62 5.13
N GLN A 143 -9.14 -18.30 6.05
CA GLN A 143 -8.79 -17.48 7.21
C GLN A 143 -7.76 -18.19 8.10
N TYR A 144 -7.92 -19.51 8.28
CA TYR A 144 -7.02 -20.35 9.05
C TYR A 144 -6.72 -21.68 8.34
N PRO A 145 -5.50 -22.23 8.50
CA PRO A 145 -4.33 -21.69 9.23
C PRO A 145 -3.77 -20.39 8.61
N ILE A 146 -2.97 -19.62 9.37
CA ILE A 146 -2.46 -18.31 8.92
C ILE A 146 -1.74 -18.39 7.56
N GLN A 147 -0.97 -19.46 7.33
CA GLN A 147 -0.29 -19.66 6.05
C GLN A 147 -1.27 -19.68 4.86
N ASP A 148 -2.47 -20.27 5.01
CA ASP A 148 -3.47 -20.28 3.94
C ASP A 148 -3.98 -18.87 3.62
N ASN A 149 -4.09 -18.01 4.63
CA ASN A 149 -4.54 -16.63 4.46
C ASN A 149 -3.48 -15.77 3.79
N VAL A 150 -2.21 -15.91 4.21
CA VAL A 150 -1.08 -15.20 3.59
C VAL A 150 -0.85 -15.70 2.18
N ASP A 151 -0.96 -17.01 1.92
CA ASP A 151 -0.90 -17.57 0.58
C ASP A 151 -2.01 -17.03 -0.33
N CYS A 152 -3.22 -16.84 0.21
CA CYS A 152 -4.34 -16.29 -0.53
C CYS A 152 -4.06 -14.83 -0.95
N GLY A 153 -3.63 -13.98 -0.01
CA GLY A 153 -3.26 -12.60 -0.33
C GLY A 153 -2.08 -12.53 -1.32
N ALA A 154 -1.03 -13.30 -1.10
CA ALA A 154 0.12 -13.34 -2.01
C ALA A 154 -0.26 -13.85 -3.42
N HIS A 155 -1.15 -14.84 -3.52
CA HIS A 155 -1.70 -15.30 -4.79
C HIS A 155 -2.48 -14.21 -5.51
N VAL A 156 -3.37 -13.49 -4.80
CA VAL A 156 -4.15 -12.38 -5.38
C VAL A 156 -3.24 -11.29 -5.92
N LEU A 157 -2.23 -10.86 -5.14
CA LEU A 157 -1.28 -9.84 -5.57
C LEU A 157 -0.45 -10.32 -6.78
N ARG A 158 0.06 -11.56 -6.77
CA ARG A 158 0.79 -12.14 -7.91
C ARG A 158 -0.07 -12.16 -9.16
N ALA A 159 -1.30 -12.70 -9.09
CA ALA A 159 -2.20 -12.74 -10.23
C ALA A 159 -2.52 -11.33 -10.76
N ALA A 160 -2.69 -10.35 -9.87
CA ALA A 160 -2.91 -8.96 -10.25
C ALA A 160 -1.69 -8.36 -10.96
N LEU A 161 -0.46 -8.63 -10.47
CA LEU A 161 0.77 -8.20 -11.12
C LEU A 161 0.94 -8.81 -12.51
N ASP A 162 0.70 -10.11 -12.65
CA ASP A 162 0.84 -10.81 -13.93
C ASP A 162 -0.17 -10.25 -14.96
N ASN A 163 -1.42 -10.01 -14.54
CA ASN A 163 -2.45 -9.37 -15.36
C ASN A 163 -2.17 -7.89 -15.68
N ALA A 164 -1.38 -7.22 -14.84
CA ALA A 164 -0.99 -5.83 -14.98
C ALA A 164 0.35 -5.64 -15.71
N GLY A 165 1.01 -6.72 -16.13
CA GLY A 165 2.34 -6.65 -16.75
C GLY A 165 3.41 -6.10 -15.80
N GLY A 166 3.32 -6.43 -14.51
CA GLY A 166 4.24 -5.96 -13.47
C GLY A 166 3.93 -4.59 -12.88
N ASN A 167 2.85 -3.92 -13.32
CA ASN A 167 2.45 -2.62 -12.77
C ASN A 167 1.89 -2.74 -11.34
N ALA A 168 2.67 -2.29 -10.36
CA ALA A 168 2.32 -2.34 -8.95
C ALA A 168 1.14 -1.45 -8.57
N VAL A 169 1.02 -0.25 -9.16
CA VAL A 169 -0.09 0.67 -8.88
C VAL A 169 -1.40 0.01 -9.28
N ARG A 170 -1.45 -0.60 -10.47
CA ARG A 170 -2.60 -1.37 -10.93
C ARG A 170 -2.87 -2.58 -10.04
N ALA A 171 -1.84 -3.35 -9.71
CA ALA A 171 -2.00 -4.59 -8.95
C ALA A 171 -2.50 -4.35 -7.52
N ILE A 172 -1.93 -3.36 -6.81
CA ILE A 172 -2.29 -3.01 -5.44
C ILE A 172 -3.68 -2.34 -5.40
N GLY A 173 -4.01 -1.47 -6.36
CA GLY A 173 -5.38 -0.95 -6.44
C GLY A 173 -6.39 -2.06 -6.70
N SER A 174 -6.09 -3.02 -7.59
CA SER A 174 -6.95 -4.19 -7.81
C SER A 174 -7.05 -5.12 -6.61
N TYR A 175 -6.03 -5.18 -5.74
CA TYR A 175 -6.12 -5.87 -4.46
C TYR A 175 -7.23 -5.29 -3.58
N ASN A 176 -7.34 -3.96 -3.53
CA ASN A 176 -8.45 -3.25 -2.85
C ASN A 176 -9.80 -3.34 -3.58
N GLY A 177 -9.84 -3.92 -4.78
CA GLY A 177 -11.04 -4.02 -5.61
C GLY A 177 -11.21 -2.91 -6.63
N TRP A 178 -10.19 -2.10 -6.89
CA TRP A 178 -10.23 -1.12 -7.98
C TRP A 178 -10.12 -1.82 -9.33
N PHE A 179 -10.76 -1.23 -10.34
CA PHE A 179 -10.82 -1.79 -11.69
C PHE A 179 -10.60 -0.70 -12.74
N ILE A 180 -10.11 -1.14 -13.90
CA ILE A 180 -9.91 -0.28 -15.06
C ILE A 180 -11.08 -0.44 -16.05
N LYS A 181 -11.07 0.40 -17.09
CA LYS A 181 -12.01 0.30 -18.20
C LYS A 181 -12.06 -1.12 -18.77
N GLY A 182 -13.27 -1.59 -19.12
CA GLY A 182 -13.48 -2.89 -19.75
C GLY A 182 -13.80 -4.05 -18.80
N PHE A 183 -13.90 -3.78 -17.50
CA PHE A 183 -14.32 -4.78 -16.49
C PHE A 183 -15.85 -5.04 -16.45
N GLY A 184 -16.62 -4.32 -17.28
CA GLY A 184 -18.09 -4.45 -17.33
C GLY A 184 -18.84 -3.73 -16.21
N LEU A 185 -18.12 -2.99 -15.36
CA LEU A 185 -18.66 -2.16 -14.28
C LEU A 185 -18.66 -0.68 -14.67
N ASN A 186 -19.36 0.15 -13.90
CA ASN A 186 -19.37 1.62 -14.02
C ASN A 186 -19.70 2.11 -15.44
N GLY A 187 -20.69 1.48 -16.08
CA GLY A 187 -21.05 1.79 -17.48
C GLY A 187 -19.91 1.54 -18.47
N GLY A 188 -19.00 0.62 -18.16
CA GLY A 188 -17.82 0.28 -18.95
C GLY A 188 -16.58 1.14 -18.66
N LYS A 189 -16.66 2.11 -17.74
CA LYS A 189 -15.51 2.90 -17.27
C LYS A 189 -14.64 2.10 -16.28
N GLY A 190 -13.47 2.66 -15.95
CA GLY A 190 -12.76 2.24 -14.72
C GLY A 190 -13.45 2.80 -13.47
N ILE A 191 -12.91 2.51 -12.29
CA ILE A 191 -13.40 3.10 -11.04
C ILE A 191 -13.28 4.64 -11.09
N THR A 192 -14.29 5.34 -10.58
CA THR A 192 -14.36 6.80 -10.49
C THR A 192 -14.69 7.21 -9.07
N VAL A 193 -14.50 8.50 -8.72
CA VAL A 193 -14.82 9.02 -7.37
C VAL A 193 -16.27 8.73 -6.93
N ASP A 194 -17.23 8.76 -7.85
CA ASP A 194 -18.63 8.51 -7.54
C ASP A 194 -19.00 7.01 -7.48
N TYR A 195 -18.13 6.12 -7.97
CA TYR A 195 -18.48 4.70 -8.12
C TYR A 195 -18.73 4.00 -6.77
N PRO A 196 -17.85 4.09 -5.75
CA PRO A 196 -18.03 3.37 -4.50
C PRO A 196 -19.40 3.61 -3.84
N CYS A 197 -19.92 4.83 -3.97
CA CYS A 197 -21.20 5.23 -3.40
C CYS A 197 -22.39 5.19 -4.35
N SER A 198 -22.18 4.82 -5.62
CA SER A 198 -23.25 4.51 -6.57
C SER A 198 -24.05 3.26 -6.19
N ALA A 199 -25.22 3.08 -6.80
CA ALA A 199 -26.03 1.88 -6.57
C ALA A 199 -25.30 0.58 -6.99
N GLU A 200 -24.52 0.62 -8.09
CA GLU A 200 -23.72 -0.50 -8.54
C GLU A 200 -22.56 -0.79 -7.57
N GLY A 201 -21.83 0.24 -7.13
CA GLY A 201 -20.74 0.11 -6.16
C GLY A 201 -21.20 -0.53 -4.85
N ARG A 202 -22.28 -0.01 -4.26
CA ARG A 202 -22.89 -0.58 -3.03
C ARG A 202 -23.41 -2.02 -3.23
N GLY A 203 -23.80 -2.37 -4.45
CA GLY A 203 -24.23 -3.73 -4.80
C GLY A 203 -23.07 -4.72 -4.95
N ASN A 204 -21.83 -4.23 -5.10
CA ASN A 204 -20.64 -5.04 -5.34
C ASN A 204 -19.68 -5.12 -4.13
N GLY A 205 -20.08 -4.61 -2.96
CA GLY A 205 -19.33 -4.78 -1.72
C GLY A 205 -19.28 -3.53 -0.85
N ALA A 206 -18.32 -3.51 0.08
CA ALA A 206 -18.01 -2.31 0.85
C ALA A 206 -17.45 -1.21 -0.08
N PRO A 207 -17.73 0.08 0.18
CA PRO A 207 -17.14 1.17 -0.59
C PRO A 207 -15.62 1.10 -0.55
N GLN A 208 -14.97 1.21 -1.72
CA GLN A 208 -13.52 1.23 -1.82
C GLN A 208 -12.96 2.53 -1.22
N ASN A 209 -11.84 2.44 -0.50
CA ASN A 209 -11.09 3.63 -0.08
C ASN A 209 -10.27 4.17 -1.26
N LEU A 210 -10.53 5.40 -1.71
CA LEU A 210 -9.82 5.97 -2.85
C LEU A 210 -8.47 6.61 -2.47
N ASP A 211 -8.14 6.70 -1.18
CA ASP A 211 -6.78 7.02 -0.68
C ASP A 211 -5.88 5.77 -0.60
N TYR A 212 -6.41 4.56 -0.81
CA TYR A 212 -5.73 3.29 -0.53
C TYR A 212 -4.32 3.19 -1.12
N LEU A 213 -4.12 3.67 -2.34
CA LEU A 213 -2.81 3.66 -3.00
C LEU A 213 -1.81 4.60 -2.33
N HIS A 214 -2.24 5.80 -1.95
CA HIS A 214 -1.38 6.76 -1.26
C HIS A 214 -1.09 6.29 0.17
N GLU A 215 -2.11 5.86 0.92
CA GLU A 215 -1.98 5.24 2.25
C GLU A 215 -1.00 4.07 2.26
N THR A 216 -1.10 3.17 1.27
CA THR A 216 -0.25 1.99 1.21
C THR A 216 1.16 2.34 0.77
N LEU A 217 1.32 2.97 -0.41
CA LEU A 217 2.63 3.19 -1.05
C LEU A 217 3.44 4.31 -0.40
N ASN A 218 2.78 5.34 0.12
CA ASN A 218 3.44 6.48 0.75
C ASN A 218 3.25 6.50 2.28
N GLY A 219 2.29 5.77 2.84
CA GLY A 219 2.14 5.60 4.29
C GLY A 219 2.86 4.36 4.81
N TRP A 220 2.20 3.20 4.77
CA TRP A 220 2.70 1.97 5.38
C TRP A 220 4.08 1.55 4.87
N PHE A 221 4.33 1.67 3.56
CA PHE A 221 5.62 1.36 2.95
C PHE A 221 6.75 2.25 3.50
N GLN A 222 6.44 3.45 3.99
CA GLN A 222 7.41 4.38 4.59
C GLN A 222 7.46 4.27 6.12
N GLY A 223 6.73 3.33 6.72
CA GLY A 223 6.69 3.14 8.17
C GLY A 223 5.82 4.14 8.93
N LEU A 224 4.83 4.74 8.27
CA LEU A 224 3.89 5.67 8.90
C LEU A 224 2.64 4.97 9.43
N ASP A 225 2.09 5.46 10.54
CA ASP A 225 0.87 4.93 11.14
C ASP A 225 -0.37 5.60 10.52
N VAL A 226 -0.84 5.04 9.41
CA VAL A 226 -1.93 5.59 8.57
C VAL A 226 -3.25 5.71 9.32
N TYR A 227 -3.51 4.84 10.30
CA TYR A 227 -4.77 4.85 11.06
C TYR A 227 -4.63 5.42 12.47
N GLY A 228 -3.40 5.70 12.92
CA GLY A 228 -3.14 6.28 14.23
C GLY A 228 -2.45 7.65 14.12
N SER A 229 -1.23 7.75 14.64
CA SER A 229 -0.61 9.06 14.89
C SER A 229 -0.27 9.85 13.63
N ASP A 230 -0.13 9.20 12.48
CA ASP A 230 0.21 9.84 11.21
C ASP A 230 -0.97 9.98 10.25
N ALA A 231 -2.19 9.60 10.66
CA ALA A 231 -3.39 9.69 9.81
C ALA A 231 -3.58 11.07 9.18
N GLY A 232 -3.38 12.15 9.95
CA GLY A 232 -3.47 13.53 9.44
C GLY A 232 -2.32 13.95 8.52
N LYS A 233 -1.24 13.16 8.44
CA LYS A 233 -0.10 13.37 7.53
C LYS A 233 -0.20 12.50 6.28
N VAL A 234 -1.02 11.46 6.26
CA VAL A 234 -1.11 10.56 5.10
C VAL A 234 -2.47 10.70 4.40
N GLY A 235 -3.52 11.17 5.08
CA GLY A 235 -4.84 11.32 4.47
C GLY A 235 -4.84 12.26 3.26
N GLY A 236 -5.32 11.74 2.14
CA GLY A 236 -5.48 12.46 0.88
C GLY A 236 -6.79 13.22 0.79
N ILE A 237 -7.19 13.56 -0.43
CA ILE A 237 -8.51 14.18 -0.70
C ILE A 237 -9.54 13.20 -1.24
N TYR A 238 -9.16 11.94 -1.47
CA TYR A 238 -10.02 10.89 -2.02
C TYR A 238 -10.48 9.89 -0.93
N GLY A 239 -10.24 10.19 0.35
CA GLY A 239 -10.45 9.24 1.43
C GLY A 239 -11.91 8.87 1.61
N CYS A 240 -12.20 7.57 1.63
CA CYS A 240 -13.53 7.08 1.99
C CYS A 240 -13.58 6.51 3.40
N SER A 241 -14.40 7.09 4.27
CA SER A 241 -14.69 6.55 5.61
C SER A 241 -15.63 5.33 5.61
N GLY A 242 -15.85 4.71 4.44
CA GLY A 242 -16.80 3.61 4.26
C GLY A 242 -18.28 4.02 4.38
N ASN A 243 -18.58 5.33 4.39
CA ASN A 243 -19.94 5.85 4.56
C ASN A 243 -20.36 6.77 3.42
N CYS A 244 -21.44 6.42 2.74
CA CYS A 244 -21.98 7.16 1.60
C CYS A 244 -23.07 8.17 1.97
N ASN A 245 -22.98 8.78 3.16
CA ASN A 245 -24.07 9.60 3.72
C ASN A 245 -24.02 11.08 3.29
N ASN A 246 -22.96 11.54 2.61
CA ASN A 246 -22.74 12.95 2.23
C ASN A 246 -22.79 13.20 0.71
N GLY A 247 -23.86 12.77 0.03
CA GLY A 247 -24.13 13.22 -1.35
C GLY A 247 -23.34 12.49 -2.44
N ASP A 248 -23.36 11.16 -2.40
CA ASP A 248 -22.94 10.25 -3.48
C ASP A 248 -21.44 10.13 -3.77
N LYS A 249 -20.58 10.85 -3.05
CA LYS A 249 -19.13 10.64 -3.05
C LYS A 249 -18.67 9.94 -1.78
N CYS A 250 -17.85 8.90 -1.97
CA CYS A 250 -16.71 8.65 -1.12
C CYS A 250 -15.72 9.76 -1.47
#